data_AF-A0AAW5GDK5-F1
#
_entry.id   AF-A0AAW5GDK5-F1
#
_cell.length_a   1.000
_cell.length_b   1.000
_cell.length_c   1.000
_cell.angle_alpha   90.00
_cell.angle_beta   90.00
_cell.angle_gamma   90.00
#
_symmetry.space_group_name_H-M   'P 1'
#
loop_
_entity.id
_entity.type
_entity.pdbx_description
1 polymer ?
#
loop_
_entity_poly.entity_id
_entity_poly.type
_entity_poly.pdbx_seq_one_letter_code
_entity_poly.pdbx_strand_id
1 'polypeptide(L)'
;MSNGQKESKFFSFSKKINNAISTASSTVSLSLGCAFVGGYDHGKYIEKISSDDLFIFNLISYILTNPYLYIIIGACVLILSEIGGHLKKNDLFNENLHLKQTCTENETSIKSLSNDNSLLKSEINTEQEKTQKLREEICAVHIKQVTTWLKGVYKQMNFTFSERVSIYFKVNQEFHILDRYSSNPDYKEIHKQKFSLNQGVISKAWQRGVYHELNAPVYSDDNNIYHEHMMKIYNFSENEISNLNMKSCRLLGVAITDADENIGVILFESTSEDSLTKILAEDILEYCKNYQSHLCGFVKDSIMYDDELKRNKVASKSNTDQEVLDKLGGAQ
;
A
#
# COMPACT_ATOMS: atom_id res chain seq x y z
N MET A 1 -16.07 -12.70 -42.31
CA MET A 1 -17.35 -12.07 -42.73
C MET A 1 -17.99 -12.94 -43.81
N SER A 2 -19.33 -13.05 -43.80
CA SER A 2 -20.19 -13.82 -44.73
C SER A 2 -20.66 -15.20 -44.26
N ASN A 3 -21.77 -15.24 -43.51
CA ASN A 3 -22.83 -16.26 -43.67
C ASN A 3 -24.15 -15.94 -42.91
N GLY A 4 -24.55 -14.66 -42.86
CA GLY A 4 -25.56 -14.23 -41.88
C GLY A 4 -26.81 -13.50 -42.37
N GLN A 5 -27.03 -13.31 -43.67
CA GLN A 5 -28.16 -12.47 -44.11
C GLN A 5 -28.85 -12.97 -45.38
N LYS A 6 -29.85 -13.83 -45.17
CA LYS A 6 -31.09 -13.89 -45.95
C LYS A 6 -32.14 -14.63 -45.11
N GLU A 7 -32.44 -14.11 -43.91
CA GLU A 7 -33.70 -14.49 -43.28
C GLU A 7 -34.83 -14.04 -44.21
N SER A 8 -35.67 -14.97 -44.66
CA SER A 8 -36.81 -14.61 -45.48
C SER A 8 -37.71 -13.67 -44.66
N LYS A 9 -38.29 -12.64 -45.30
CA LYS A 9 -39.19 -11.68 -44.63
C LYS A 9 -40.29 -12.40 -43.83
N PHE A 10 -40.70 -13.58 -44.29
CA PHE A 10 -41.66 -14.46 -43.64
C PHE A 10 -41.20 -14.94 -42.24
N PHE A 11 -39.97 -15.43 -42.11
CA PHE A 11 -39.44 -15.86 -40.81
C PHE A 11 -39.26 -14.69 -39.84
N SER A 12 -38.83 -13.53 -40.35
CA SER A 12 -38.72 -12.31 -39.53
C SER A 12 -40.06 -11.81 -39.00
N PHE A 13 -41.14 -12.01 -39.77
CA PHE A 13 -42.51 -11.66 -39.39
C PHE A 13 -43.04 -12.63 -38.33
N SER A 14 -42.92 -13.93 -38.57
CA SER A 14 -43.32 -14.99 -37.62
C SER A 14 -42.61 -14.83 -36.26
N LYS A 15 -41.34 -14.44 -36.24
CA LYS A 15 -40.54 -14.19 -35.03
C LYS A 15 -41.02 -13.01 -34.18
N LYS A 16 -41.68 -12.02 -34.80
CA LYS A 16 -42.21 -10.81 -34.13
C LYS A 16 -43.63 -11.00 -33.58
N ILE A 17 -44.34 -12.05 -34.00
CA ILE A 17 -45.67 -12.36 -33.49
C ILE A 17 -45.56 -12.75 -32.01
N ASN A 18 -46.46 -12.22 -31.18
CA ASN A 18 -46.57 -12.66 -29.79
C ASN A 18 -47.21 -14.06 -29.76
N ASN A 19 -46.37 -15.10 -29.72
CA ASN A 19 -46.81 -16.49 -29.83
C ASN A 19 -47.88 -16.86 -28.80
N ALA A 20 -47.81 -16.35 -27.56
CA ALA A 20 -48.82 -16.67 -26.54
C ALA A 20 -50.21 -16.14 -26.90
N ILE A 21 -50.28 -14.89 -27.36
CA ILE A 21 -51.54 -14.26 -27.78
C ILE A 21 -52.04 -14.88 -29.09
N SER A 22 -51.13 -15.22 -29.99
CA SER A 22 -51.44 -15.76 -31.31
C SER A 22 -51.90 -17.23 -31.24
N THR A 23 -51.30 -18.05 -30.38
CA THR A 23 -51.75 -19.41 -30.08
C THR A 23 -53.12 -19.41 -29.38
N ALA A 24 -53.35 -18.48 -28.44
CA ALA A 24 -54.67 -18.34 -27.83
C ALA A 24 -55.74 -17.93 -28.87
N SER A 25 -55.43 -16.94 -29.72
CA SER A 25 -56.34 -16.42 -30.75
C SER A 25 -56.66 -17.45 -31.84
N SER A 26 -55.66 -18.23 -32.28
CA SER A 26 -55.87 -19.33 -33.23
C SER A 26 -56.69 -20.45 -32.64
N THR A 27 -56.45 -20.83 -31.38
CA THR A 27 -57.25 -21.83 -30.67
C THR A 27 -58.72 -21.41 -30.61
N VAL A 28 -59.00 -20.17 -30.17
CA VAL A 28 -60.37 -19.63 -30.12
C VAL A 28 -61.02 -19.62 -31.50
N SER A 29 -60.30 -19.20 -32.54
CA SER A 29 -60.81 -19.15 -33.92
C SER A 29 -61.14 -20.55 -34.46
N LEU A 30 -60.27 -21.53 -34.23
CA LEU A 30 -60.50 -22.93 -34.60
C LEU A 30 -61.69 -23.53 -33.83
N SER A 31 -61.79 -23.27 -32.52
CA SER A 31 -62.91 -23.75 -31.70
C SER A 31 -64.25 -23.19 -32.20
N LEU A 32 -64.32 -21.88 -32.51
CA LEU A 32 -65.50 -21.24 -33.06
C LEU A 32 -65.84 -21.79 -34.45
N GLY A 33 -64.86 -21.87 -35.35
CA GLY A 33 -65.06 -22.41 -36.69
C GLY A 33 -65.59 -23.84 -36.68
N CYS A 34 -64.99 -24.73 -35.88
CA CYS A 34 -65.43 -26.12 -35.74
C CYS A 34 -66.82 -26.25 -35.08
N ALA A 35 -67.16 -25.38 -34.12
CA ALA A 35 -68.46 -25.43 -33.44
C ALA A 35 -69.63 -25.12 -34.38
N PHE A 36 -69.43 -24.26 -35.38
CA PHE A 36 -70.51 -23.79 -36.27
C PHE A 36 -70.49 -24.40 -37.68
N VAL A 37 -69.47 -25.17 -38.06
CA VAL A 37 -69.34 -25.72 -39.43
C VAL A 37 -70.44 -26.73 -39.79
N GLY A 38 -70.88 -27.55 -38.83
CA GLY A 38 -71.83 -28.65 -39.09
C GLY A 38 -73.24 -28.19 -39.46
N GLY A 39 -73.60 -26.92 -39.18
CA GLY A 39 -74.91 -26.34 -39.48
C GLY A 39 -74.87 -25.18 -40.47
N TYR A 40 -73.73 -24.91 -41.11
CA TYR A 40 -73.55 -23.74 -41.96
C TYR A 40 -73.98 -24.01 -43.41
N ASP A 41 -74.93 -23.21 -43.91
CA ASP A 41 -75.43 -23.29 -45.27
C ASP A 41 -74.82 -22.19 -46.15
N HIS A 42 -73.80 -22.56 -46.90
CA HIS A 42 -73.00 -21.62 -47.71
C HIS A 42 -73.81 -20.94 -48.81
N GLY A 43 -74.76 -21.65 -49.43
CA GLY A 43 -75.56 -21.13 -50.54
C GLY A 43 -76.44 -19.96 -50.12
N LYS A 44 -77.09 -20.07 -48.95
CA LYS A 44 -77.98 -19.03 -48.42
C LYS A 44 -77.28 -17.70 -48.15
N TYR A 45 -76.05 -17.73 -47.64
CA TYR A 45 -75.33 -16.50 -47.33
C TYR A 45 -74.74 -15.85 -48.58
N ILE A 46 -74.36 -16.62 -49.61
CA ILE A 46 -73.91 -16.07 -50.90
C ILE A 46 -75.06 -15.39 -51.64
N GLU A 47 -76.24 -16.01 -51.68
CA GLU A 47 -77.44 -15.42 -52.29
C GLU A 47 -77.83 -14.08 -51.65
N LYS A 48 -77.60 -13.93 -50.34
CA LYS A 48 -77.86 -12.70 -49.59
C LYS A 48 -76.89 -11.56 -49.90
N ILE A 49 -75.70 -11.87 -50.40
CA ILE A 49 -74.69 -10.86 -50.79
C ILE A 49 -74.98 -10.32 -52.20
N SER A 50 -75.50 -11.16 -53.10
CA SER A 50 -75.73 -10.80 -54.50
C SER A 50 -77.03 -10.06 -54.77
N SER A 51 -77.93 -9.94 -53.78
CA SER A 51 -79.31 -9.48 -53.96
C SER A 51 -79.68 -8.15 -53.26
N ASP A 52 -78.77 -7.50 -52.53
CA ASP A 52 -79.07 -6.37 -51.63
C ASP A 52 -78.22 -5.10 -51.91
N ASP A 53 -78.83 -3.91 -51.80
CA ASP A 53 -78.17 -2.59 -51.90
C ASP A 53 -77.15 -2.32 -50.76
N LEU A 54 -77.17 -3.14 -49.71
CA LEU A 54 -76.29 -3.07 -48.53
C LEU A 54 -75.08 -4.02 -48.63
N PHE A 55 -74.52 -4.18 -49.82
CA PHE A 55 -73.45 -5.12 -50.16
C PHE A 55 -72.31 -5.20 -49.13
N ILE A 56 -71.78 -4.06 -48.68
CA ILE A 56 -70.64 -3.99 -47.74
C ILE A 56 -71.00 -4.64 -46.39
N PHE A 57 -72.21 -4.42 -45.89
CA PHE A 57 -72.64 -4.96 -44.60
C PHE A 57 -72.86 -6.47 -44.67
N ASN A 58 -73.47 -6.95 -45.75
CA ASN A 58 -73.67 -8.39 -45.98
C ASN A 58 -72.34 -9.12 -46.22
N LEU A 59 -71.38 -8.47 -46.89
CA LEU A 59 -70.01 -8.99 -47.06
C LEU A 59 -69.28 -9.09 -45.71
N ILE A 60 -69.35 -8.07 -44.87
CA ILE A 60 -68.78 -8.08 -43.51
C ILE A 60 -69.43 -9.18 -42.67
N SER A 61 -70.77 -9.28 -42.70
CA SER A 61 -71.51 -10.33 -41.99
C SER A 61 -71.06 -11.72 -42.43
N TYR A 62 -70.92 -11.95 -43.74
CA TYR A 62 -70.46 -13.24 -44.27
C TYR A 62 -69.04 -13.58 -43.80
N ILE A 63 -68.12 -12.62 -43.80
CA ILE A 63 -66.75 -12.83 -43.30
C ILE A 63 -66.77 -13.18 -41.80
N LEU A 64 -67.65 -12.54 -41.02
CA LEU A 64 -67.79 -12.76 -39.57
C LEU A 64 -68.60 -14.01 -39.20
N THR A 65 -69.37 -14.60 -40.11
CA THR A 65 -70.19 -15.79 -39.83
C THR A 65 -69.71 -17.04 -40.54
N ASN A 66 -68.73 -16.96 -41.44
CA ASN A 66 -68.27 -18.11 -42.21
C ASN A 66 -67.28 -18.98 -41.39
N PRO A 67 -67.70 -20.17 -40.93
CA PRO A 67 -66.87 -21.03 -40.08
C PRO A 67 -65.62 -21.55 -40.80
N TYR A 68 -65.65 -21.72 -42.12
CA TYR A 68 -64.49 -22.16 -42.90
C TYR A 68 -63.38 -21.10 -42.91
N LEU A 69 -63.73 -19.81 -42.92
CA LEU A 69 -62.73 -18.73 -42.81
C LEU A 69 -62.04 -18.77 -41.43
N TYR A 70 -62.79 -18.97 -40.35
CA TYR A 70 -62.22 -19.10 -39.00
C TYR A 70 -61.29 -20.32 -38.87
N ILE A 71 -61.64 -21.45 -39.48
CA ILE A 71 -60.79 -22.66 -39.51
C ILE A 71 -59.49 -22.38 -40.27
N ILE A 72 -59.57 -21.81 -41.48
CA ILE A 72 -58.39 -21.55 -42.32
C ILE A 72 -57.49 -20.51 -41.66
N ILE A 73 -58.04 -19.37 -41.22
CA ILE A 73 -57.28 -18.30 -40.57
C ILE A 73 -56.69 -18.82 -39.26
N GLY A 74 -57.46 -19.53 -38.43
CA GLY A 74 -56.99 -20.13 -37.19
C GLY A 74 -55.85 -21.12 -37.42
N ALA A 75 -55.96 -22.02 -38.39
CA ALA A 75 -54.91 -22.98 -38.75
C ALA A 75 -53.63 -22.27 -39.24
N CYS A 76 -53.75 -21.26 -40.11
CA CYS A 76 -52.60 -20.49 -40.59
C CYS A 76 -51.90 -19.74 -39.45
N VAL A 77 -52.67 -19.09 -38.57
CA VAL A 77 -52.13 -18.36 -37.41
C VAL A 77 -51.45 -19.32 -36.42
N LEU A 78 -52.03 -20.50 -36.18
CA LEU A 78 -51.43 -21.53 -35.32
C LEU A 78 -50.06 -21.98 -35.84
N ILE A 79 -49.98 -22.36 -37.13
CA ILE A 79 -48.73 -22.79 -37.78
C ILE A 79 -47.67 -21.69 -37.71
N LEU A 80 -48.05 -20.43 -38.00
CA LEU A 80 -47.14 -19.28 -37.92
C LEU A 80 -46.64 -19.03 -36.50
N SER A 81 -47.48 -19.26 -35.49
CA SER A 81 -47.14 -19.08 -34.07
C SER A 81 -46.17 -20.14 -33.58
N GLU A 82 -46.38 -21.40 -33.98
CA GLU A 82 -45.54 -22.52 -33.57
C GLU A 82 -44.15 -22.44 -34.22
N ILE A 83 -44.08 -22.06 -35.50
CA ILE A 83 -42.82 -21.78 -36.21
C ILE A 83 -42.06 -20.63 -35.51
N GLY A 84 -42.76 -19.54 -35.20
CA GLY A 84 -42.18 -18.39 -34.50
C GLY A 84 -41.69 -18.75 -33.10
N GLY A 85 -42.43 -19.61 -32.39
CA GLY A 85 -42.08 -20.15 -31.08
C GLY A 85 -40.81 -20.99 -31.11
N HIS A 86 -40.73 -21.91 -32.07
CA HIS A 86 -39.55 -22.76 -32.24
C HIS A 86 -38.30 -21.94 -32.55
N LEU A 87 -38.39 -20.95 -33.45
CA LEU A 87 -37.25 -20.08 -33.79
C LEU A 87 -36.77 -19.28 -32.59
N LYS A 88 -37.67 -18.66 -31.83
CA LYS A 88 -37.33 -17.89 -30.63
C LYS A 88 -36.72 -18.78 -29.54
N LYS A 89 -37.21 -20.00 -29.37
CA LYS A 89 -36.65 -20.97 -28.42
C LYS A 89 -35.24 -21.38 -28.82
N ASN A 90 -34.99 -21.57 -30.12
CA ASN A 90 -33.66 -21.91 -30.62
C ASN A 90 -32.66 -20.76 -30.42
N ASP A 91 -33.08 -19.51 -30.66
CA ASP A 91 -32.24 -18.34 -30.38
C ASP A 91 -31.90 -18.23 -28.89
N LEU A 92 -32.90 -18.36 -28.01
CA LEU A 92 -32.70 -18.35 -26.57
C LEU A 92 -31.80 -19.49 -26.10
N PHE A 93 -31.90 -20.67 -26.74
CA PHE A 93 -31.03 -21.80 -26.44
C PHE A 93 -29.57 -21.51 -26.82
N ASN A 94 -29.36 -20.97 -28.02
CA ASN A 94 -28.03 -20.58 -28.50
C ASN A 94 -27.42 -19.47 -27.64
N GLU A 95 -28.20 -18.47 -27.26
CA GLU A 95 -27.78 -17.40 -26.37
C GLU A 95 -27.41 -17.93 -24.98
N ASN A 96 -28.22 -18.83 -24.40
CA ASN A 96 -27.90 -19.48 -23.13
C ASN A 96 -26.63 -20.33 -23.21
N LEU A 97 -26.40 -21.01 -24.34
CA LEU A 97 -25.20 -21.82 -24.54
C LEU A 97 -23.96 -20.92 -24.62
N HIS A 98 -24.04 -19.82 -25.36
CA HIS A 98 -23.00 -18.82 -25.43
C HIS A 98 -22.73 -18.18 -24.05
N LEU A 99 -23.77 -17.77 -23.33
CA LEU A 99 -23.66 -17.21 -21.98
C LEU A 99 -22.99 -18.19 -21.01
N LYS A 100 -23.34 -19.48 -21.06
CA LYS A 100 -22.67 -20.51 -20.25
C LYS A 100 -21.19 -20.61 -20.58
N GLN A 101 -20.84 -20.59 -21.86
CA GLN A 101 -19.45 -20.64 -22.28
C GLN A 101 -18.67 -19.41 -21.80
N THR A 102 -19.20 -18.20 -21.98
CA THR A 102 -18.58 -16.97 -21.48
C THR A 102 -18.45 -16.97 -19.96
N CYS A 103 -19.45 -17.47 -19.22
CA CYS A 103 -19.33 -17.61 -17.76
C CYS A 103 -18.18 -18.55 -17.38
N THR A 104 -18.03 -19.70 -18.06
CA THR A 104 -16.92 -20.62 -17.78
C THR A 104 -15.55 -20.03 -18.12
N GLU A 105 -15.43 -19.26 -19.21
CA GLU A 105 -14.20 -18.56 -19.60
C GLU A 105 -13.83 -17.45 -18.61
N ASN A 106 -14.84 -16.74 -18.08
CA ASN A 106 -14.62 -15.73 -17.06
C ASN A 106 -14.20 -16.36 -15.72
N GLU A 107 -14.81 -17.48 -15.31
CA GLU A 107 -14.43 -18.20 -14.09
C GLU A 107 -12.99 -18.72 -14.14
N THR A 108 -12.54 -19.24 -15.27
CA THR A 108 -11.14 -19.68 -15.43
C THR A 108 -10.18 -18.48 -15.39
N SER A 109 -10.54 -17.37 -16.02
CA SER A 109 -9.76 -16.14 -16.00
C SER A 109 -9.65 -15.53 -14.59
N ILE A 110 -10.73 -15.55 -13.81
CA ILE A 110 -10.72 -15.10 -12.41
C ILE A 110 -9.78 -15.99 -11.58
N LYS A 111 -9.83 -17.31 -11.78
CA LYS A 111 -8.95 -18.24 -11.07
C LYS A 111 -7.47 -18.02 -11.41
N SER A 112 -7.14 -17.82 -12.69
CA SER A 112 -5.75 -17.55 -13.09
C SER A 112 -5.26 -16.21 -12.53
N LEU A 113 -6.05 -15.14 -12.64
CA LEU A 113 -5.71 -13.84 -12.07
C LEU A 113 -5.55 -13.89 -10.54
N SER A 114 -6.40 -14.65 -9.85
CA SER A 114 -6.27 -14.86 -8.41
C SER A 114 -4.97 -15.57 -8.05
N ASN A 115 -4.55 -16.54 -8.85
CA ASN A 115 -3.28 -17.24 -8.65
C ASN A 115 -2.09 -16.31 -8.91
N ASP A 116 -2.12 -15.55 -10.01
CA ASP A 116 -1.05 -14.59 -10.35
C ASP A 116 -0.91 -13.51 -9.28
N ASN A 117 -2.04 -12.99 -8.76
CA ASN A 117 -2.02 -12.05 -7.64
C ASN A 117 -1.38 -12.65 -6.37
N SER A 118 -1.62 -13.93 -6.09
CA SER A 118 -1.01 -14.60 -4.95
C SER A 118 0.51 -14.77 -5.12
N LEU A 119 0.96 -15.09 -6.34
CA LEU A 119 2.38 -15.21 -6.67
C LEU A 119 3.09 -13.85 -6.58
N LEU A 120 2.51 -12.81 -7.18
CA LEU A 120 3.04 -11.45 -7.13
C LEU A 120 3.14 -10.94 -5.69
N LYS A 121 2.13 -11.24 -4.84
CA LYS A 121 2.18 -10.88 -3.42
C LYS A 121 3.34 -11.58 -2.70
N SER A 122 3.59 -12.84 -3.00
CA SER A 122 4.73 -13.59 -2.43
C SER A 122 6.09 -13.05 -2.89
N GLU A 123 6.20 -12.65 -4.17
CA GLU A 123 7.41 -12.07 -4.74
C GLU A 123 7.70 -10.69 -4.14
N ILE A 124 6.68 -9.83 -4.00
CA ILE A 124 6.79 -8.54 -3.32
C ILE A 124 7.27 -8.72 -1.88
N ASN A 125 6.70 -9.67 -1.13
CA ASN A 125 7.14 -9.93 0.24
C ASN A 125 8.61 -10.37 0.29
N THR A 126 9.02 -11.26 -0.63
CA THR A 126 10.41 -11.74 -0.72
C THR A 126 11.39 -10.60 -1.04
N GLU A 127 11.04 -9.70 -1.95
CA GLU A 127 11.89 -8.55 -2.30
C GLU A 127 11.93 -7.50 -1.17
N GLN A 128 10.84 -7.32 -0.44
CA GLN A 128 10.81 -6.48 0.77
C GLN A 128 11.75 -7.02 1.85
N GLU A 129 11.75 -8.33 2.10
CA GLU A 129 12.66 -8.98 3.05
C GLU A 129 14.13 -8.82 2.63
N LYS A 130 14.45 -9.04 1.35
CA LYS A 130 15.81 -8.82 0.82
C LYS A 130 16.27 -7.38 0.99
N THR A 131 15.40 -6.42 0.68
CA THR A 131 15.69 -4.99 0.81
C THR A 131 15.95 -4.61 2.27
N GLN A 132 15.15 -5.15 3.19
CA GLN A 132 15.34 -4.93 4.63
C GLN A 132 16.68 -5.50 5.11
N LYS A 133 17.02 -6.72 4.71
CA LYS A 133 18.30 -7.34 5.06
C LYS A 133 19.50 -6.54 4.53
N LEU A 134 19.44 -6.12 3.27
CA LEU A 134 20.51 -5.32 2.67
C LEU A 134 20.71 -3.99 3.41
N ARG A 135 19.62 -3.35 3.87
CA ARG A 135 19.70 -2.13 4.69
C ARG A 135 20.37 -2.35 6.03
N GLU A 136 20.04 -3.44 6.70
CA GLU A 136 20.69 -3.82 7.97
C GLU A 136 22.18 -4.06 7.78
N GLU A 137 22.58 -4.73 6.70
CA GLU A 137 23.98 -4.95 6.32
C GLU A 137 24.70 -3.61 6.05
N ILE A 138 24.09 -2.71 5.27
CA ILE A 138 24.64 -1.37 5.00
C ILE A 138 24.84 -0.58 6.31
N CYS A 139 23.83 -0.56 7.19
CA CYS A 139 23.94 0.11 8.49
C CYS A 139 25.06 -0.48 9.35
N ALA A 140 25.19 -1.80 9.38
CA ALA A 140 26.25 -2.48 10.14
C ALA A 140 27.65 -2.16 9.60
N VAL A 141 27.81 -2.11 8.27
CA VAL A 141 29.07 -1.72 7.62
C VAL A 141 29.41 -0.26 7.94
N HIS A 142 28.42 0.64 7.88
CA HIS A 142 28.57 2.05 8.22
C HIS A 142 29.05 2.24 9.66
N ILE A 143 28.36 1.63 10.62
CA ILE A 143 28.75 1.68 12.04
C ILE A 143 30.18 1.17 12.20
N LYS A 144 30.53 0.04 11.58
CA LYS A 144 31.90 -0.51 11.63
C LYS A 144 32.95 0.44 11.07
N GLN A 145 32.62 1.18 9.99
CA GLN A 145 33.50 2.19 9.43
C GLN A 145 33.72 3.33 10.42
N VAL A 146 32.66 3.84 11.06
CA VAL A 146 32.77 4.89 12.08
C VAL A 146 33.55 4.41 13.30
N THR A 147 33.29 3.19 13.80
CA THR A 147 34.07 2.58 14.89
C THR A 147 35.56 2.52 14.55
N THR A 148 35.88 2.13 13.31
CA THR A 148 37.27 2.00 12.86
C THR A 148 37.95 3.36 12.79
N TRP A 149 37.23 4.38 12.33
CA TRP A 149 37.72 5.75 12.33
C TRP A 149 37.98 6.26 13.76
N LEU A 150 37.02 6.06 14.68
CA LEU A 150 37.17 6.43 16.09
C LEU A 150 38.38 5.75 16.75
N LYS A 151 38.62 4.46 16.45
CA LYS A 151 39.84 3.75 16.86
C LYS A 151 41.12 4.38 16.32
N GLY A 152 41.08 4.86 15.08
CA GLY A 152 42.19 5.57 14.44
C GLY A 152 42.53 6.84 15.20
N VAL A 153 41.54 7.70 15.44
CA VAL A 153 41.72 8.95 16.22
C VAL A 153 42.25 8.65 17.61
N TYR A 154 41.64 7.67 18.29
CA TYR A 154 42.03 7.28 19.64
C TYR A 154 43.51 6.91 19.76
N LYS A 155 44.00 6.13 18.78
CA LYS A 155 45.41 5.75 18.71
C LYS A 155 46.31 6.92 18.35
N GLN A 156 45.90 7.76 17.39
CA GLN A 156 46.69 8.90 16.96
C GLN A 156 46.89 9.93 18.08
N MET A 157 45.88 10.14 18.93
CA MET A 157 45.95 11.01 20.10
C MET A 157 46.64 10.37 21.31
N ASN A 158 47.17 9.14 21.16
CA ASN A 158 47.81 8.37 22.23
C ASN A 158 46.95 8.24 23.50
N PHE A 159 45.63 8.10 23.33
CA PHE A 159 44.71 7.91 24.44
C PHE A 159 44.90 6.55 25.13
N THR A 160 44.61 6.51 26.44
CA THR A 160 44.88 5.37 27.32
C THR A 160 43.60 4.65 27.69
N PHE A 161 43.29 4.40 28.97
CA PHE A 161 42.03 3.78 29.44
C PHE A 161 41.06 4.78 30.08
N SER A 162 41.53 6.00 30.36
CA SER A 162 40.74 7.08 30.96
C SER A 162 39.92 7.86 29.94
N GLU A 163 40.22 7.74 28.64
CA GLU A 163 39.61 8.54 27.59
C GLU A 163 38.48 7.81 26.86
N ARG A 164 37.59 8.60 26.26
CA ARG A 164 36.54 8.13 25.37
C ARG A 164 36.29 9.15 24.27
N VAL A 165 35.99 8.66 23.08
CA VAL A 165 35.56 9.47 21.93
C VAL A 165 34.16 9.02 21.51
N SER A 166 33.23 9.95 21.36
CA SER A 166 31.85 9.67 20.97
C SER A 166 31.41 10.63 19.87
N ILE A 167 30.64 10.16 18.88
CA ILE A 167 29.99 11.02 17.88
C ILE A 167 28.49 11.05 18.15
N TYR A 168 27.92 12.25 18.10
CA TYR A 168 26.50 12.51 18.25
C TYR A 168 25.97 13.23 17.01
N PHE A 169 24.71 12.98 16.68
CA PHE A 169 23.97 13.68 15.63
C PHE A 169 22.63 14.16 16.15
N LYS A 170 22.10 15.25 15.57
CA LYS A 170 20.83 15.83 16.00
C LYS A 170 19.68 15.24 15.17
N VAL A 171 18.66 14.73 15.85
CA VAL A 171 17.38 14.31 15.26
C VAL A 171 16.25 14.80 16.14
N ASN A 172 15.22 15.44 15.57
CA ASN A 172 13.99 15.81 16.29
C ASN A 172 14.17 16.51 17.66
N GLN A 173 15.13 17.42 17.76
CA GLN A 173 15.49 18.12 19.01
C GLN A 173 16.12 17.25 20.11
N GLU A 174 16.73 16.14 19.73
CA GLU A 174 17.52 15.29 20.61
C GLU A 174 18.88 15.01 19.96
N PHE A 175 19.91 14.79 20.78
CA PHE A 175 21.17 14.22 20.33
C PHE A 175 21.10 12.70 20.43
N HIS A 176 21.36 12.04 19.32
CA HIS A 176 21.51 10.59 19.24
C HIS A 176 22.99 10.25 19.16
N ILE A 177 23.41 9.22 19.88
CA ILE A 177 24.77 8.68 19.74
C ILE A 177 24.86 7.89 18.44
N LEU A 178 25.84 8.22 17.60
CA LEU A 178 26.16 7.45 16.40
C LEU A 178 27.00 6.24 16.82
N ASP A 179 28.16 6.50 17.41
CA ASP A 179 29.08 5.47 17.88
C ASP A 179 30.06 6.06 18.90
N ARG A 180 30.76 5.18 19.61
CA ARG A 180 31.72 5.54 20.64
C ARG A 180 32.85 4.53 20.75
N TYR A 181 34.02 5.02 21.12
CA TYR A 181 35.17 4.18 21.37
C TYR A 181 35.95 4.60 22.62
N SER A 182 36.39 3.59 23.36
CA SER A 182 37.32 3.63 24.47
C SER A 182 38.08 2.31 24.49
N SER A 183 39.30 2.31 25.00
CA SER A 183 40.02 1.06 25.29
C SER A 183 39.47 0.35 26.53
N ASN A 184 38.85 1.11 27.45
CA ASN A 184 38.12 0.58 28.60
C ASN A 184 36.75 0.01 28.15
N PRO A 185 36.48 -1.29 28.37
CA PRO A 185 35.22 -1.94 27.98
C PRO A 185 33.97 -1.23 28.54
N ASP A 186 33.98 -0.83 29.80
CA ASP A 186 32.81 -0.23 30.47
C ASP A 186 32.42 1.12 29.85
N TYR A 187 33.42 1.85 29.37
CA TYR A 187 33.25 3.16 28.75
C TYR A 187 32.86 3.08 27.29
N LYS A 188 33.14 1.95 26.62
CA LYS A 188 32.79 1.72 25.22
C LYS A 188 31.31 1.37 25.04
N GLU A 189 30.70 0.70 26.02
CA GLU A 189 29.30 0.26 25.92
C GLU A 189 28.30 1.43 25.87
N ILE A 190 27.30 1.31 24.99
CA ILE A 190 26.27 2.33 24.75
C ILE A 190 25.00 1.96 25.51
N HIS A 191 24.77 2.59 26.67
CA HIS A 191 23.60 2.35 27.51
C HIS A 191 22.53 3.45 27.35
N LYS A 192 22.95 4.71 27.23
CA LYS A 192 22.07 5.86 26.96
C LYS A 192 22.30 6.35 25.54
N GLN A 193 21.27 6.25 24.72
CA GLN A 193 21.36 6.57 23.29
C GLN A 193 20.94 8.02 22.96
N LYS A 194 20.23 8.69 23.86
CA LYS A 194 19.61 10.00 23.60
C LYS A 194 19.88 11.02 24.69
N PHE A 195 20.08 12.27 24.30
CA PHE A 195 20.28 13.40 25.19
C PHE A 195 19.48 14.61 24.71
N SER A 196 19.00 15.43 25.64
CA SER A 196 18.27 16.66 25.30
C SER A 196 19.20 17.70 24.67
N LEU A 197 18.69 18.56 23.77
CA LEU A 197 19.48 19.59 23.09
C LEU A 197 20.15 20.62 24.02
N ASN A 198 19.66 20.77 25.25
CA ASN A 198 20.15 21.72 26.25
C ASN A 198 21.07 21.06 27.31
N GLN A 199 21.52 19.83 27.07
CA GLN A 199 22.22 19.01 28.06
C GLN A 199 23.68 18.75 27.68
N GLY A 200 24.57 18.80 28.67
CA GLY A 200 25.96 18.38 28.52
C GLY A 200 26.85 19.31 27.71
N VAL A 201 28.12 18.90 27.58
CA VAL A 201 29.12 19.58 26.74
C VAL A 201 28.72 19.54 25.26
N ILE A 202 28.02 18.50 24.82
CA ILE A 202 27.52 18.37 23.45
C ILE A 202 26.60 19.54 23.06
N SER A 203 25.72 19.98 23.96
CA SER A 203 24.86 21.14 23.71
C SER A 203 25.67 22.43 23.50
N LYS A 204 26.67 22.67 24.36
CA LYS A 204 27.50 23.88 24.29
C LYS A 204 28.40 23.89 23.06
N ALA A 205 29.02 22.75 22.74
CA ALA A 205 29.83 22.59 21.53
C ALA A 205 28.98 22.78 20.27
N TRP A 206 27.79 22.18 20.22
CA TRP A 206 26.84 22.39 19.13
C TRP A 206 26.48 23.86 18.91
N GLN A 207 26.31 24.65 19.98
CA GLN A 207 25.94 26.07 19.84
C GLN A 207 27.13 26.96 19.45
N ARG A 208 28.34 26.62 19.90
CA ARG A 208 29.52 27.49 19.83
C ARG A 208 30.57 27.05 18.81
N GLY A 209 30.37 25.90 18.17
CA GLY A 209 31.36 25.24 17.32
C GLY A 209 32.37 24.42 18.13
N VAL A 210 32.95 24.98 19.19
CA VAL A 210 33.89 24.27 20.07
C VAL A 210 33.60 24.62 21.53
N TYR A 211 33.70 23.63 22.42
CA TYR A 211 33.65 23.86 23.86
C TYR A 211 34.61 22.93 24.60
N HIS A 212 35.47 23.52 25.42
CA HIS A 212 36.48 22.80 26.20
C HIS A 212 36.23 23.02 27.71
N GLU A 213 35.94 21.93 28.42
CA GLU A 213 35.82 21.87 29.88
C GLU A 213 37.08 21.27 30.50
N LEU A 214 37.79 22.08 31.28
CA LEU A 214 39.00 21.71 32.01
C LEU A 214 38.81 21.78 33.53
N ASN A 215 37.70 22.33 34.01
CA ASN A 215 37.48 22.67 35.41
C ASN A 215 36.31 21.88 36.03
N ALA A 216 35.82 20.84 35.36
CA ALA A 216 34.85 19.95 35.99
C ALA A 216 35.54 19.21 37.15
N PRO A 217 34.89 19.09 38.32
CA PRO A 217 35.43 18.35 39.46
C PRO A 217 35.76 16.91 39.08
N VAL A 218 36.76 16.30 39.72
CA VAL A 218 36.96 14.85 39.65
C VAL A 218 35.88 14.17 40.48
N TYR A 219 35.32 13.11 39.93
CA TYR A 219 34.40 12.26 40.66
C TYR A 219 35.15 11.47 41.74
N SER A 220 34.80 11.71 43.00
CA SER A 220 35.36 11.07 44.19
C SER A 220 34.26 10.69 45.17
N ASP A 221 34.53 9.83 46.14
CA ASP A 221 33.52 9.19 47.00
C ASP A 221 32.50 10.14 47.65
N ASP A 222 32.84 11.41 47.91
CA ASP A 222 31.94 12.47 48.41
C ASP A 222 31.25 13.25 47.27
N ASN A 223 30.63 12.51 46.34
CA ASN A 223 30.15 12.88 44.98
C ASN A 223 29.35 14.20 44.79
N ASN A 224 29.03 14.93 45.86
CA ASN A 224 28.18 16.12 45.89
C ASN A 224 28.68 17.23 44.96
N ILE A 225 29.98 17.56 44.99
CA ILE A 225 30.53 18.67 44.19
C ILE A 225 30.44 18.37 42.69
N TYR A 226 30.72 17.12 42.29
CA TYR A 226 30.59 16.69 40.90
C TYR A 226 29.13 16.75 40.44
N HIS A 227 28.20 16.24 41.26
CA HIS A 227 26.78 16.24 40.96
C HIS A 227 26.25 17.66 40.80
N GLU A 228 26.52 18.55 41.76
CA GLU A 228 26.13 19.96 41.69
C GLU A 228 26.66 20.65 40.43
N HIS A 229 27.93 20.39 40.07
CA HIS A 229 28.52 20.94 38.85
C HIS A 229 27.77 20.46 37.60
N MET A 230 27.55 19.15 37.47
CA MET A 230 26.87 18.57 36.30
C MET A 230 25.40 19.00 36.19
N MET A 231 24.69 19.12 37.32
CA MET A 231 23.31 19.60 37.32
C MET A 231 23.24 21.08 36.92
N LYS A 232 24.08 21.92 37.56
CA LYS A 232 24.02 23.38 37.37
C LYS A 232 24.54 23.83 36.01
N ILE A 233 25.65 23.25 35.55
CA ILE A 233 26.37 23.71 34.36
C ILE A 233 25.92 22.99 33.10
N TYR A 234 25.43 21.76 33.25
CA TYR A 234 25.14 20.85 32.14
C TYR A 234 23.72 20.29 32.14
N ASN A 235 22.87 20.73 33.07
CA ASN A 235 21.44 20.40 33.12
C ASN A 235 21.16 18.89 33.14
N PHE A 236 22.03 18.12 33.80
CA PHE A 236 21.72 16.73 34.12
C PHE A 236 20.84 16.65 35.37
N SER A 237 20.01 15.61 35.47
CA SER A 237 19.43 15.19 36.74
C SER A 237 20.38 14.29 37.52
N GLU A 238 20.19 14.20 38.83
CA GLU A 238 20.98 13.33 39.70
C GLU A 238 20.96 11.86 39.24
N ASN A 239 19.78 11.34 38.89
CA ASN A 239 19.63 9.98 38.36
C ASN A 239 20.41 9.77 37.06
N GLU A 240 20.39 10.75 36.15
CA GLU A 240 21.17 10.65 34.92
C GLU A 240 22.66 10.62 35.21
N ILE A 241 23.14 11.47 36.12
CA ILE A 241 24.55 11.51 36.51
C ILE A 241 24.96 10.16 37.09
N SER A 242 24.20 9.62 38.04
CA SER A 242 24.46 8.31 38.65
C SER A 242 24.57 7.20 37.61
N ASN A 243 23.70 7.22 36.60
CA ASN A 243 23.66 6.24 35.52
C ASN A 243 24.71 6.43 34.41
N LEU A 244 25.52 7.49 34.45
CA LEU A 244 26.65 7.62 33.52
C LEU A 244 27.73 6.59 33.83
N ASN A 245 28.05 5.72 32.87
CA ASN A 245 29.15 4.77 32.99
C ASN A 245 30.54 5.41 33.17
N MET A 246 30.68 6.68 32.74
CA MET A 246 31.93 7.42 32.82
C MET A 246 31.66 8.77 33.46
N LYS A 247 32.43 9.08 34.51
CA LYS A 247 32.32 10.31 35.29
C LYS A 247 33.44 11.27 34.88
N SER A 248 33.29 11.86 33.71
CA SER A 248 34.32 12.64 33.03
C SER A 248 34.55 14.00 33.69
N CYS A 249 35.81 14.38 33.91
CA CYS A 249 36.22 15.66 34.47
C CYS A 249 36.92 16.57 33.46
N ARG A 250 37.32 16.03 32.30
CA ARG A 250 37.86 16.79 31.17
C ARG A 250 37.06 16.45 29.93
N LEU A 251 36.58 17.46 29.20
CA LEU A 251 35.73 17.25 28.02
C LEU A 251 36.03 18.28 26.93
N LEU A 252 36.17 17.83 25.69
CA LEU A 252 36.30 18.66 24.50
C LEU A 252 35.23 18.25 23.48
N GLY A 253 34.28 19.13 23.25
CA GLY A 253 33.28 18.97 22.19
C GLY A 253 33.61 19.84 20.98
N VAL A 254 33.50 19.25 19.79
CA VAL A 254 33.70 19.91 18.50
C VAL A 254 32.45 19.65 17.65
N ALA A 255 31.81 20.72 17.17
CA ALA A 255 30.66 20.63 16.30
C ALA A 255 31.08 20.10 14.92
N ILE A 256 30.21 19.26 14.36
CA ILE A 256 30.31 18.78 13.00
C ILE A 256 29.36 19.65 12.18
N THR A 257 29.92 20.59 11.43
CA THR A 257 29.22 21.56 10.58
C THR A 257 29.19 21.12 9.12
N ASP A 258 28.03 21.20 8.50
CA ASP A 258 27.79 21.03 7.07
C ASP A 258 27.05 22.24 6.52
N ALA A 259 27.58 22.85 5.45
CA ALA A 259 27.00 24.06 4.83
C ALA A 259 26.61 25.15 5.86
N ASP A 260 27.52 25.46 6.79
CA ASP A 260 27.34 26.42 7.88
C ASP A 260 26.28 26.06 8.94
N GLU A 261 25.67 24.87 8.85
CA GLU A 261 24.77 24.33 9.87
C GLU A 261 25.44 23.21 10.66
N ASN A 262 25.33 23.25 11.99
CA ASN A 262 25.76 22.13 12.81
C ASN A 262 24.80 20.95 12.61
N ILE A 263 25.35 19.76 12.36
CA ILE A 263 24.62 18.50 12.13
C ILE A 263 24.99 17.42 13.16
N GLY A 264 26.19 17.50 13.74
CA GLY A 264 26.65 16.61 14.82
C GLY A 264 27.59 17.28 15.83
N VAL A 265 28.07 16.48 16.79
CA VAL A 265 29.17 16.82 17.70
C VAL A 265 30.05 15.59 17.88
N ILE A 266 31.36 15.75 17.77
CA ILE A 266 32.32 14.78 18.29
C ILE A 266 32.77 15.23 19.69
N LEU A 267 32.68 14.33 20.66
CA LEU A 267 33.03 14.55 22.05
C LEU A 267 34.21 13.67 22.43
N PHE A 268 35.25 14.32 22.92
CA PHE A 268 36.38 13.70 23.60
C PHE A 268 36.22 13.95 25.08
N GLU A 269 36.37 12.92 25.91
CA GLU A 269 36.21 13.06 27.35
C GLU A 269 37.18 12.15 28.10
N SER A 270 37.58 12.56 29.30
CA SER A 270 38.47 11.79 30.17
C SER A 270 38.05 11.88 31.63
N THR A 271 38.33 10.81 32.38
CA THR A 271 38.26 10.78 33.84
C THR A 271 39.54 11.26 34.52
N SER A 272 40.62 11.48 33.76
CA SER A 272 41.91 11.96 34.27
C SER A 272 42.04 13.47 34.12
N GLU A 273 42.52 14.14 35.18
CA GLU A 273 42.73 15.59 35.20
C GLU A 273 43.85 16.08 34.28
N ASP A 274 44.84 15.21 34.04
CA ASP A 274 46.02 15.48 33.22
C ASP A 274 45.77 15.24 31.73
N SER A 275 44.57 14.76 31.38
CA SER A 275 44.17 14.47 30.00
C SER A 275 43.52 15.69 29.33
N LEU A 276 43.42 15.64 28.00
CA LEU A 276 42.86 16.72 27.18
C LEU A 276 43.44 18.10 27.50
N THR A 277 44.76 18.18 27.71
CA THR A 277 45.46 19.46 27.91
C THR A 277 45.23 20.39 26.72
N LYS A 278 45.49 21.69 26.90
CA LYS A 278 45.31 22.69 25.82
C LYS A 278 46.05 22.32 24.53
N ILE A 279 47.27 21.81 24.65
CA ILE A 279 48.09 21.37 23.50
C ILE A 279 47.40 20.21 22.77
N LEU A 280 46.99 19.18 23.52
CA LEU A 280 46.29 18.04 22.93
C LEU A 280 44.93 18.44 22.33
N ALA A 281 44.24 19.41 22.94
CA ALA A 281 43.00 19.95 22.40
C ALA A 281 43.23 20.66 21.05
N GLU A 282 44.33 21.39 20.88
CA GLU A 282 44.71 21.99 19.60
C GLU A 282 44.96 20.92 18.53
N ASP A 283 45.70 19.85 18.86
CA ASP A 283 45.93 18.70 17.96
C ASP A 283 44.60 18.03 17.55
N ILE A 284 43.68 17.84 18.50
CA ILE A 284 42.34 17.28 18.24
C ILE A 284 41.54 18.20 17.32
N LEU A 285 41.59 19.51 17.53
CA LEU A 285 40.86 20.48 16.71
C LEU A 285 41.40 20.51 15.27
N GLU A 286 42.72 20.50 15.11
CA GLU A 286 43.34 20.42 13.79
C GLU A 286 42.97 19.11 13.09
N TYR A 287 42.99 17.99 13.81
CA TYR A 287 42.55 16.71 13.27
C TYR A 287 41.08 16.74 12.83
N CYS A 288 40.16 17.21 13.68
CA CYS A 288 38.74 17.29 13.32
C CYS A 288 38.52 18.18 12.09
N LYS A 289 39.24 19.30 11.99
CA LYS A 289 39.20 20.18 10.82
C LYS A 289 39.67 19.47 9.54
N ASN A 290 40.77 18.73 9.60
CA ASN A 290 41.32 18.01 8.46
C ASN A 290 40.41 16.87 7.97
N TYR A 291 39.62 16.28 8.88
CA TYR A 291 38.71 15.18 8.57
C TYR A 291 37.23 15.57 8.60
N GLN A 292 36.92 16.87 8.55
CA GLN A 292 35.55 17.38 8.65
C GLN A 292 34.60 16.74 7.64
N SER A 293 35.03 16.57 6.38
CA SER A 293 34.21 15.93 5.34
C SER A 293 33.83 14.49 5.68
N HIS A 294 34.71 13.75 6.36
CA HIS A 294 34.43 12.37 6.78
C HIS A 294 33.41 12.37 7.93
N LEU A 295 33.60 13.25 8.91
CA LEU A 295 32.66 13.42 10.03
C LEU A 295 31.26 13.81 9.53
N CYS A 296 31.18 14.73 8.57
CA CYS A 296 29.91 15.12 7.96
C CYS A 296 29.26 13.96 7.21
N GLY A 297 30.03 13.18 6.45
CA GLY A 297 29.55 11.97 5.78
C GLY A 297 28.95 10.97 6.78
N PHE A 298 29.69 10.66 7.85
CA PHE A 298 29.20 9.76 8.90
C PHE A 298 27.86 10.18 9.48
N VAL A 299 27.72 11.46 9.83
CA VAL A 299 26.50 12.01 10.42
C VAL A 299 25.34 12.01 9.42
N LYS A 300 25.57 12.43 8.17
CA LYS A 300 24.53 12.47 7.13
C LYS A 300 23.97 11.09 6.83
N ASP A 301 24.86 10.12 6.64
CA ASP A 301 24.48 8.74 6.36
C ASP A 301 23.65 8.17 7.53
N SER A 302 24.06 8.46 8.78
CA SER A 302 23.29 8.05 9.96
C SER A 302 21.92 8.71 10.09
N ILE A 303 21.77 9.99 9.73
CA ILE A 303 20.46 10.66 9.68
C ILE A 303 19.58 10.00 8.62
N MET A 304 20.13 9.74 7.43
CA MET A 304 19.40 9.09 6.34
C MET A 304 18.88 7.72 6.76
N TYR A 305 19.73 6.90 7.39
CA TYR A 305 19.32 5.58 7.87
C TYR A 305 18.26 5.64 8.97
N ASP A 306 18.34 6.59 9.92
CA ASP A 306 17.32 6.75 10.97
C ASP A 306 15.96 7.15 10.39
N ASP A 307 15.94 8.06 9.41
CA ASP A 307 14.72 8.49 8.72
C ASP A 307 14.10 7.38 7.86
N GLU A 308 14.94 6.59 7.19
CA GLU A 308 14.48 5.41 6.45
C GLU A 308 13.91 4.33 7.37
N LEU A 309 14.58 4.01 8.49
CA LEU A 309 14.09 3.03 9.47
C LEU A 309 12.74 3.44 10.04
N LYS A 310 12.52 4.74 10.31
CA LYS A 310 11.21 5.26 10.74
C LYS A 310 10.14 5.09 9.67
N ARG A 311 10.42 5.48 8.41
CA ARG A 311 9.49 5.33 7.29
C ARG A 311 9.11 3.87 7.05
N ASN A 312 10.07 2.95 7.13
CA ASN A 312 9.83 1.52 6.96
C ASN A 312 8.97 0.94 8.08
N LYS A 313 9.16 1.34 9.35
CA LYS A 313 8.29 0.91 10.46
C LYS A 313 6.85 1.37 10.29
N VAL A 314 6.64 2.57 9.74
CA VAL A 314 5.29 3.08 9.44
C VAL A 314 4.66 2.30 8.28
N ALA A 315 5.42 2.04 7.21
CA ALA A 315 4.96 1.27 6.06
C ALA A 315 4.65 -0.20 6.42
N SER A 316 5.52 -0.85 7.22
CA SER A 316 5.30 -2.22 7.67
C SER A 316 4.05 -2.32 8.56
N LYS A 317 3.84 -1.34 9.45
CA LYS A 317 2.66 -1.28 10.30
C LYS A 317 1.37 -1.10 9.49
N SER A 318 1.38 -0.19 8.51
CA SER A 318 0.26 0.01 7.58
C SER A 318 -0.07 -1.25 6.78
N ASN A 319 0.94 -1.97 6.28
CA ASN A 319 0.73 -3.23 5.56
C ASN A 319 0.18 -4.33 6.47
N THR A 320 0.65 -4.40 7.72
CA THR A 320 0.15 -5.36 8.71
C THR A 320 -1.31 -5.08 9.06
N ASP A 321 -1.65 -3.80 9.27
CA ASP A 321 -3.02 -3.39 9.59
C ASP A 321 -3.97 -3.66 8.40
N GLN A 322 -3.52 -3.40 7.17
CA GLN A 322 -4.28 -3.72 5.95
C GLN A 322 -4.49 -5.23 5.80
N GLU A 323 -3.47 -6.05 6.05
CA GLU A 323 -3.56 -7.50 5.94
C GLU A 323 -4.45 -8.13 7.03
N VAL A 324 -4.51 -7.50 8.21
CA VAL A 324 -5.46 -7.86 9.27
C VAL A 324 -6.89 -7.49 8.85
N LEU A 325 -7.11 -6.32 8.25
CA LEU A 325 -8.42 -5.90 7.75
C LEU A 325 -8.92 -6.79 6.61
N ASP A 326 -8.04 -7.20 5.70
CA ASP A 326 -8.34 -8.13 4.62
C ASP A 326 -8.73 -9.52 5.17
N LYS A 327 -8.02 -10.01 6.20
CA LYS A 327 -8.35 -11.28 6.88
C LYS A 327 -9.65 -11.23 7.68
N LEU A 328 -10.06 -10.05 8.16
CA LEU A 328 -11.30 -9.84 8.89
C LEU A 328 -12.51 -9.59 7.96
N GLY A 329 -12.33 -9.70 6.64
CA GLY A 329 -13.42 -9.59 5.66
C GLY A 329 -13.87 -8.16 5.39
N GLY A 330 -12.99 -7.18 5.58
CA GLY A 330 -13.24 -5.77 5.27
C GLY A 330 -13.29 -5.47 3.78
N ALA A 331 -14.30 -5.98 3.09
CA ALA A 331 -14.76 -5.41 1.82
C ALA A 331 -15.78 -4.31 2.15
N GLN A 332 -15.49 -3.07 1.77
CA GLN A 332 -16.53 -2.08 1.50
C GLN A 332 -16.83 -2.06 0.01
#